data_AF-A0AAU0U835-F1
#
_entry.id   AF-A0AAU0U835-F1
#
_cell.length_a   1.000
_cell.length_b   1.000
_cell.length_c   1.000
_cell.angle_alpha   90.00
_cell.angle_beta   90.00
_cell.angle_gamma   90.00
#
_symmetry.space_group_name_H-M   'P 1'
#
loop_
_entity.id
_entity.type
_entity.pdbx_description
1 polymer ?
#
loop_
_entity_poly.entity_id
_entity_poly.type
_entity_poly.pdbx_seq_one_letter_code
_entity_poly.pdbx_strand_id
1 'polypeptide(L)'
;MPLTSTMISVGCKIGSAADASRFGDIVLVAIPFSAYQDIDPTPLVGKVVLDANNYYPQRDGNVDALDTQSTTTSELVAKHLEGARIVKAFNAILERDIESGAQEAGTPGRRALPIAGDDKEAKQVVADLIDQLGFDVLDAGPLAEGWRFERARPAYCVSLTLDELKEALINAGTRVAEGSWREKS
;
A
#
# COMPACT_ATOMS: atom_id res chain seq x y z
N MET A 1 12.41 15.29 -11.32
CA MET A 1 13.87 15.04 -11.25
C MET A 1 14.13 13.67 -11.89
N PRO A 2 15.19 13.47 -12.69
CA PRO A 2 15.59 12.12 -13.13
C PRO A 2 16.09 11.31 -11.93
N LEU A 3 15.95 9.98 -11.95
CA LEU A 3 16.41 9.12 -10.86
C LEU A 3 17.90 9.35 -10.50
N THR A 4 18.71 9.72 -11.50
CA THR A 4 20.15 9.99 -11.34
C THR A 4 20.46 11.16 -10.41
N SER A 5 19.62 12.21 -10.40
CA SER A 5 19.81 13.33 -9.48
C SER A 5 19.36 13.00 -8.05
N THR A 6 18.40 12.08 -7.89
CA THR A 6 17.92 11.61 -6.58
C THR A 6 18.99 10.78 -5.86
N MET A 7 19.78 9.97 -6.56
CA MET A 7 20.88 9.19 -5.94
C MET A 7 21.84 10.07 -5.15
N ILE A 8 22.18 11.25 -5.69
CA ILE A 8 23.17 12.15 -5.10
C ILE A 8 22.60 12.88 -3.87
N SER A 9 21.29 13.14 -3.83
CA SER A 9 20.69 13.97 -2.78
C SER A 9 20.25 13.17 -1.53
N VAL A 10 19.80 11.92 -1.69
CA VAL A 10 19.23 11.13 -0.58
C VAL A 10 19.96 9.80 -0.32
N GLY A 11 21.08 9.54 -1.01
CA GLY A 11 21.89 8.34 -0.77
C GLY A 11 21.22 7.04 -1.23
N CYS A 12 20.48 7.07 -2.34
CA CYS A 12 19.85 5.87 -2.91
C CYS A 12 20.72 5.24 -4.02
N LYS A 13 20.41 3.97 -4.36
CA LYS A 13 20.98 3.26 -5.51
C LYS A 13 19.88 2.97 -6.52
N ILE A 14 20.15 3.21 -7.80
CA ILE A 14 19.29 2.75 -8.90
C ILE A 14 19.71 1.33 -9.28
N GLY A 15 18.74 0.46 -9.47
CA GLY A 15 18.95 -0.90 -9.93
C GLY A 15 17.68 -1.48 -10.55
N SER A 16 17.76 -2.74 -10.96
CA SER A 16 16.61 -3.53 -11.39
C SER A 16 15.71 -3.92 -10.20
N ALA A 17 14.51 -4.44 -10.49
CA ALA A 17 13.67 -5.04 -9.46
C ALA A 17 14.38 -6.18 -8.71
N ALA A 18 15.23 -6.95 -9.41
CA ALA A 18 16.03 -8.00 -8.82
C ALA A 18 17.15 -7.49 -7.90
N ASP A 19 17.71 -6.31 -8.18
CA ASP A 19 18.68 -5.67 -7.30
C ASP A 19 17.99 -5.17 -6.02
N ALA A 20 16.82 -4.54 -6.17
CA ALA A 20 16.03 -4.03 -5.06
C ALA A 20 15.56 -5.15 -4.12
N SER A 21 15.05 -6.26 -4.66
CA SER A 21 14.54 -7.39 -3.86
C SER A 21 15.64 -8.11 -3.07
N ARG A 22 16.86 -8.21 -3.62
CA ARG A 22 18.01 -8.77 -2.90
C ARG A 22 18.50 -7.81 -1.81
N PHE A 23 18.58 -6.52 -2.12
CA PHE A 23 19.16 -5.50 -1.23
C PHE A 23 18.27 -5.15 -0.03
N GLY A 24 16.98 -4.91 -0.24
CA GLY A 24 16.12 -4.36 0.81
C GLY A 24 15.68 -5.39 1.83
N ASP A 25 15.71 -5.05 3.13
CA ASP A 25 15.10 -5.85 4.20
C ASP A 25 13.57 -5.66 4.24
N ILE A 26 13.13 -4.48 3.81
CA ILE A 26 11.75 -4.09 3.59
C ILE A 26 11.64 -3.68 2.11
N VAL A 27 10.71 -4.29 1.38
CA VAL A 27 10.55 -4.07 -0.07
C VAL A 27 9.16 -3.52 -0.37
N LEU A 28 9.07 -2.38 -1.04
CA LEU A 28 7.81 -1.80 -1.50
C LEU A 28 7.53 -2.21 -2.94
N VAL A 29 6.40 -2.87 -3.18
CA VAL A 29 5.88 -3.18 -4.50
C VAL A 29 4.97 -2.05 -4.96
N ALA A 30 5.53 -1.13 -5.75
CA ALA A 30 4.86 0.05 -6.31
C ALA A 30 4.88 0.02 -7.85
N ILE A 31 4.28 -1.03 -8.42
CA ILE A 31 4.18 -1.26 -9.87
C ILE A 31 2.71 -1.32 -10.29
N PRO A 32 2.37 -1.27 -11.60
CA PRO A 32 1.03 -1.63 -12.05
C PRO A 32 0.68 -3.07 -11.64
N PHE A 33 -0.58 -3.30 -11.27
CA PHE A 33 -1.00 -4.61 -10.80
C PHE A 33 -0.74 -5.70 -11.84
N SER A 34 -0.90 -5.43 -13.15
CA SER A 34 -0.59 -6.42 -14.20
C SER A 34 0.83 -6.98 -14.20
N ALA A 35 1.80 -6.30 -13.58
CA ALA A 35 3.20 -6.71 -13.54
C ALA A 35 3.59 -7.48 -12.27
N TYR A 36 2.65 -7.77 -11.35
CA TYR A 36 2.99 -8.43 -10.08
C TYR A 36 3.63 -9.82 -10.26
N GLN A 37 3.27 -10.52 -11.34
CA GLN A 37 3.80 -11.85 -11.67
C GLN A 37 5.23 -11.82 -12.21
N ASP A 38 5.73 -10.64 -12.64
CA ASP A 38 7.09 -10.48 -13.15
C ASP A 38 8.13 -10.41 -12.03
N ILE A 39 7.69 -10.29 -10.77
CA ILE A 39 8.56 -10.25 -9.60
C ILE A 39 9.05 -11.66 -9.30
N ASP A 40 10.36 -11.86 -9.23
CA ASP A 40 10.95 -13.10 -8.70
C ASP A 40 10.68 -13.20 -7.18
N PRO A 41 9.93 -14.22 -6.70
CA PRO A 41 9.61 -14.37 -5.29
C PRO A 41 10.79 -14.86 -4.46
N THR A 42 11.77 -15.54 -5.09
CA THR A 42 12.89 -16.19 -4.41
C THR A 42 13.65 -15.26 -3.45
N PRO A 43 14.08 -14.05 -3.84
CA PRO A 43 14.77 -13.14 -2.93
C PRO A 43 13.87 -12.54 -1.84
N LEU A 44 12.55 -12.68 -1.93
CA LEU A 44 11.59 -12.04 -1.02
C LEU A 44 11.13 -12.96 0.13
N VAL A 45 11.50 -14.24 0.09
CA VAL A 45 11.18 -15.20 1.15
C VAL A 45 11.68 -14.70 2.52
N GLY A 46 10.78 -14.65 3.50
CA GLY A 46 11.02 -14.17 4.86
C GLY A 46 11.10 -12.66 5.03
N LYS A 47 11.14 -11.88 3.94
CA LYS A 47 11.21 -10.42 3.98
C LYS A 47 9.84 -9.79 4.21
N VAL A 48 9.83 -8.58 4.74
CA VAL A 48 8.62 -7.75 4.81
C VAL A 48 8.42 -7.09 3.45
N VAL A 49 7.25 -7.29 2.86
CA VAL A 49 6.91 -6.71 1.55
C VAL A 49 5.65 -5.87 1.69
N LEU A 50 5.76 -4.59 1.35
CA LEU A 50 4.64 -3.66 1.31
C LEU A 50 3.99 -3.74 -0.07
N ASP A 51 2.71 -4.08 -0.10
CA ASP A 51 1.91 -4.09 -1.33
C ASP A 51 1.11 -2.79 -1.47
N ALA A 52 1.48 -1.95 -2.44
CA ALA A 52 0.78 -0.72 -2.77
C ALA A 52 -0.17 -0.87 -3.98
N ASN A 53 -0.42 -2.10 -4.44
CA ASN A 53 -1.24 -2.31 -5.63
C ASN A 53 -2.72 -1.95 -5.43
N ASN A 54 -3.29 -1.46 -6.53
CA ASN A 54 -4.71 -1.36 -6.76
C ASN A 54 -5.01 -1.89 -8.17
N TYR A 55 -6.03 -2.72 -8.31
CA TYR A 55 -6.45 -3.31 -9.58
C TYR A 55 -7.39 -2.38 -10.36
N TYR A 56 -7.03 -2.09 -11.60
CA TYR A 56 -7.78 -1.26 -12.55
C TYR A 56 -7.96 -2.05 -13.86
N PRO A 57 -9.15 -2.62 -14.14
CA PRO A 57 -9.36 -3.44 -15.33
C PRO A 57 -8.96 -2.76 -16.65
N GLN A 58 -9.11 -1.43 -16.74
CA GLN A 58 -8.73 -0.65 -17.91
C GLN A 58 -7.22 -0.58 -18.14
N ARG A 59 -6.42 -0.70 -17.07
CA ARG A 59 -4.94 -0.69 -17.12
C ARG A 59 -4.39 -2.11 -17.11
N ASP A 60 -4.97 -2.98 -16.30
CA ASP A 60 -4.41 -4.28 -15.94
C ASP A 60 -5.01 -5.44 -16.77
N GLY A 61 -6.06 -5.18 -17.55
CA GLY A 61 -6.90 -6.23 -18.14
C GLY A 61 -7.88 -6.80 -17.12
N ASN A 62 -8.87 -7.58 -17.57
CA ASN A 62 -9.81 -8.21 -16.65
C ASN A 62 -9.16 -9.41 -15.95
N VAL A 63 -9.43 -9.56 -14.66
CA VAL A 63 -8.97 -10.66 -13.81
C VAL A 63 -10.20 -11.24 -13.11
N ASP A 64 -10.71 -12.34 -13.66
CA ASP A 64 -11.99 -12.94 -13.26
C ASP A 64 -12.14 -13.09 -11.74
N ALA A 65 -11.08 -13.51 -11.04
CA ALA A 65 -11.10 -13.70 -9.60
C ALA A 65 -11.36 -12.40 -8.81
N LEU A 66 -10.85 -11.27 -9.30
CA LEU A 66 -11.06 -9.95 -8.72
C LEU A 66 -12.39 -9.33 -9.16
N ASP A 67 -12.77 -9.55 -10.42
CA ASP A 67 -14.03 -9.06 -10.98
C ASP A 67 -15.24 -9.71 -10.29
N THR A 68 -15.12 -11.00 -9.94
CA THR A 68 -16.11 -11.76 -9.16
C THR A 68 -15.95 -11.60 -7.65
N GLN A 69 -14.93 -10.88 -7.17
CA GLN A 69 -14.62 -10.67 -5.75
C GLN A 69 -14.44 -11.98 -4.97
N SER A 70 -13.93 -13.03 -5.64
CA SER A 70 -13.59 -14.30 -5.01
C SER A 70 -12.27 -14.26 -4.24
N THR A 71 -11.47 -13.21 -4.44
CA THR A 71 -10.21 -12.91 -3.75
C THR A 71 -9.94 -11.40 -3.81
N THR A 72 -8.92 -10.94 -3.09
CA THR A 72 -8.44 -9.56 -3.08
C THR A 72 -7.14 -9.40 -3.87
N THR A 73 -6.79 -8.16 -4.23
CA THR A 73 -5.55 -7.89 -4.98
C THR A 73 -4.31 -8.34 -4.22
N SER A 74 -4.26 -8.07 -2.92
CA SER A 74 -3.13 -8.41 -2.08
C SER A 74 -3.03 -9.91 -1.78
N GLU A 75 -4.14 -10.65 -1.75
CA GLU A 75 -4.10 -12.12 -1.68
C GLU A 75 -3.50 -12.75 -2.94
N LEU A 76 -3.76 -12.19 -4.13
CA LEU A 76 -3.09 -12.63 -5.36
C LEU A 76 -1.60 -12.34 -5.33
N VAL A 77 -1.21 -11.15 -4.85
CA VAL A 77 0.21 -10.80 -4.66
C VAL A 77 0.88 -11.74 -3.65
N ALA A 78 0.25 -12.01 -2.51
CA ALA A 78 0.79 -12.92 -1.50
C ALA A 78 0.91 -14.36 -2.00
N LYS A 79 -0.04 -14.82 -2.82
CA LYS A 79 0.06 -16.13 -3.47
C LYS A 79 1.25 -16.24 -4.42
N HIS A 80 1.54 -15.17 -5.17
CA HIS A 80 2.70 -15.15 -6.08
C HIS A 80 4.03 -15.03 -5.32
N LEU A 81 4.05 -14.21 -4.27
CA LEU A 81 5.21 -13.95 -3.42
C LEU A 81 5.23 -14.90 -2.21
N GLU A 82 5.01 -16.19 -2.45
CA GLU A 82 4.93 -17.19 -1.40
C GLU A 82 6.18 -17.16 -0.49
N GLY A 83 5.95 -17.15 0.83
CA GLY A 83 7.01 -17.07 1.84
C GLY A 83 7.41 -15.64 2.20
N ALA A 84 7.00 -14.61 1.47
CA ALA A 84 7.13 -13.22 1.90
C ALA A 84 6.08 -12.86 2.96
N ARG A 85 6.37 -11.86 3.79
CA ARG A 85 5.48 -11.35 4.84
C ARG A 85 4.79 -10.09 4.31
N ILE A 86 3.68 -10.28 3.62
CA ILE A 86 2.97 -9.22 2.90
C ILE A 86 2.16 -8.34 3.87
N VAL A 87 2.27 -7.02 3.69
CA VAL A 87 1.41 -6.02 4.31
C VAL A 87 0.91 -5.07 3.22
N LYS A 88 -0.41 -4.95 3.05
CA LYS A 88 -0.99 -3.94 2.17
C LYS A 88 -0.83 -2.57 2.84
N ALA A 89 -0.19 -1.64 2.16
CA ALA A 89 0.10 -0.29 2.66
C ALA A 89 0.35 0.67 1.50
N PHE A 90 0.22 1.97 1.74
CA PHE A 90 0.43 3.05 0.75
C PHE A 90 -0.45 3.04 -0.50
N ASN A 91 -1.30 2.03 -0.71
CA ASN A 91 -2.22 1.98 -1.86
C ASN A 91 -3.30 3.07 -1.80
N ALA A 92 -3.62 3.59 -0.59
CA ALA A 92 -4.70 4.55 -0.34
C ALA A 92 -4.21 6.00 -0.08
N ILE A 93 -3.02 6.35 -0.55
CA ILE A 93 -2.45 7.71 -0.51
C ILE A 93 -1.83 8.04 -1.87
N LEU A 94 -1.83 9.31 -2.24
CA LEU A 94 -1.17 9.78 -3.47
C LEU A 94 0.30 10.08 -3.18
N GLU A 95 1.18 9.78 -4.13
CA GLU A 95 2.64 9.98 -3.96
C GLU A 95 2.99 11.41 -3.50
N ARG A 96 2.41 12.43 -4.14
CA ARG A 96 2.60 13.85 -3.77
C ARG A 96 2.18 14.20 -2.34
N ASP A 97 1.25 13.43 -1.77
CA ASP A 97 0.75 13.67 -0.41
C ASP A 97 1.67 13.06 0.64
N ILE A 98 2.58 12.15 0.27
CA ILE A 98 3.52 11.53 1.21
C ILE A 98 4.46 12.59 1.79
N GLU A 99 4.97 13.49 0.94
CA GLU A 99 5.83 14.59 1.40
C GLU A 99 5.01 15.73 2.00
N SER A 100 3.93 16.16 1.33
CA SER A 100 3.18 17.34 1.77
C SER A 100 2.24 17.10 2.97
N GLY A 101 1.87 15.85 3.23
CA GLY A 101 0.97 15.46 4.32
C GLY A 101 1.67 14.98 5.60
N ALA A 102 3.00 14.92 5.61
CA ALA A 102 3.77 14.44 6.75
C ALA A 102 3.66 15.42 7.94
N GLN A 103 3.35 14.90 9.13
CA GLN A 103 3.26 15.67 10.37
C GLN A 103 3.97 14.93 11.51
N GLU A 104 4.49 15.70 12.48
CA GLU A 104 5.14 15.14 13.67
C GLU A 104 4.16 14.27 14.48
N ALA A 105 4.69 13.20 15.07
CA ALA A 105 3.91 12.31 15.92
C ALA A 105 3.23 13.09 17.07
N GLY A 106 1.96 12.78 17.31
CA GLY A 106 1.14 13.47 18.31
C GLY A 106 0.48 14.78 17.84
N THR A 107 0.70 15.21 16.59
CA THR A 107 -0.04 16.35 16.01
C THR A 107 -1.56 16.06 16.02
N PRO A 108 -2.40 16.92 16.62
CA PRO A 108 -3.86 16.73 16.60
C PRO A 108 -4.39 16.68 15.17
N GLY A 109 -5.19 15.66 14.85
CA GLY A 109 -5.74 15.47 13.51
C GLY A 109 -4.70 15.03 12.47
N ARG A 110 -3.61 14.40 12.91
CA ARG A 110 -2.63 13.78 12.01
C ARG A 110 -3.31 12.80 11.07
N ARG A 111 -2.94 12.86 9.78
CA ARG A 111 -3.47 11.94 8.77
C ARG A 111 -3.07 10.51 9.11
N ALA A 112 -4.03 9.60 9.03
CA ALA A 112 -3.83 8.18 9.25
C ALA A 112 -3.85 7.39 7.94
N LEU A 113 -3.04 6.33 7.87
CA LEU A 113 -3.03 5.38 6.75
C LEU A 113 -3.46 3.98 7.22
N PRO A 114 -4.28 3.26 6.43
CA PRO A 114 -4.65 1.89 6.74
C PRO A 114 -3.54 0.92 6.35
N ILE A 115 -3.37 -0.14 7.15
CA ILE A 115 -2.58 -1.32 6.79
C ILE A 115 -3.40 -2.59 6.96
N ALA A 116 -3.08 -3.65 6.22
CA ALA A 116 -3.67 -4.98 6.40
C ALA A 116 -2.64 -6.07 6.15
N GLY A 117 -2.64 -7.13 6.95
CA GLY A 117 -1.64 -8.20 6.86
C GLY A 117 -1.83 -9.28 7.93
N ASP A 118 -1.35 -10.49 7.63
CA ASP A 118 -1.54 -11.66 8.50
C ASP A 118 -0.42 -11.84 9.52
N ASP A 119 0.75 -11.25 9.26
CA ASP A 119 1.91 -11.30 10.13
C ASP A 119 1.99 -10.05 11.03
N LYS A 120 1.91 -10.26 12.35
CA LYS A 120 1.83 -9.18 13.33
C LYS A 120 3.11 -8.35 13.40
N GLU A 121 4.27 -9.01 13.42
CA GLU A 121 5.54 -8.32 13.52
C GLU A 121 5.87 -7.56 12.22
N ALA A 122 5.49 -8.08 11.05
CA ALA A 122 5.60 -7.36 9.79
C ALA A 122 4.70 -6.11 9.77
N LYS A 123 3.47 -6.22 10.27
CA LYS A 123 2.59 -5.04 10.44
C LYS A 123 3.19 -4.00 11.37
N GLN A 124 3.84 -4.41 12.45
CA GLN A 124 4.51 -3.46 13.36
C GLN A 124 5.65 -2.73 12.65
N VAL A 125 6.50 -3.44 11.91
CA VAL A 125 7.59 -2.83 11.12
C VAL A 125 7.04 -1.80 10.13
N VAL A 126 5.94 -2.12 9.44
CA VAL A 126 5.30 -1.19 8.49
C VAL A 126 4.66 -0.01 9.22
N ALA A 127 4.04 -0.23 10.37
CA ALA A 127 3.46 0.84 11.16
C ALA A 127 4.52 1.84 11.65
N ASP A 128 5.65 1.34 12.15
CA ASP A 128 6.78 2.16 12.61
C ASP A 128 7.40 2.96 11.45
N LEU A 129 7.44 2.37 10.25
CA LEU A 129 7.89 3.08 9.05
C LEU A 129 6.93 4.21 8.66
N ILE A 130 5.62 3.95 8.67
CA ILE A 130 4.61 4.97 8.35
C ILE A 130 4.61 6.10 9.39
N ASP A 131 4.80 5.79 10.66
CA ASP A 131 4.93 6.79 11.72
C ASP A 131 6.15 7.68 11.51
N GLN A 132 7.30 7.11 11.19
CA GLN A 132 8.52 7.87 10.85
C GLN A 132 8.33 8.77 9.62
N LEU A 133 7.47 8.38 8.68
CA LEU A 133 7.12 9.16 7.50
C LEU A 133 6.08 10.26 7.77
N GLY A 134 5.57 10.36 8.99
CA GLY A 134 4.70 11.48 9.37
C GLY A 134 3.21 11.18 9.40
N PHE A 135 2.80 9.90 9.46
CA PHE A 135 1.39 9.51 9.45
C PHE A 135 1.03 8.57 10.61
N ASP A 136 -0.20 8.69 11.12
CA ASP A 136 -0.77 7.68 12.03
C ASP A 136 -1.12 6.40 11.25
N VAL A 137 -1.30 5.29 11.96
CA VAL A 137 -1.58 3.99 11.36
C VAL A 137 -2.84 3.38 11.96
N LEU A 138 -3.69 2.83 11.09
CA LEU A 138 -4.81 1.98 11.49
C LEU A 138 -4.64 0.58 10.91
N ASP A 139 -4.49 -0.42 11.79
CA ASP A 139 -4.52 -1.83 11.39
C ASP A 139 -5.95 -2.27 11.09
N ALA A 140 -6.23 -2.56 9.82
CA ALA A 140 -7.52 -3.02 9.32
C ALA A 140 -7.73 -4.54 9.51
N GLY A 141 -6.73 -5.26 10.02
CA GLY A 141 -6.81 -6.69 10.32
C GLY A 141 -6.02 -7.58 9.35
N PRO A 142 -6.54 -8.78 9.04
CA PRO A 142 -5.92 -9.73 8.11
C PRO A 142 -5.72 -9.14 6.71
N LEU A 143 -4.81 -9.74 5.91
CA LEU A 143 -4.51 -9.27 4.56
C LEU A 143 -5.76 -9.21 3.67
N ALA A 144 -6.66 -10.18 3.86
CA ALA A 144 -7.94 -10.25 3.17
C ALA A 144 -8.86 -9.05 3.44
N GLU A 145 -8.60 -8.20 4.45
CA GLU A 145 -9.36 -6.96 4.69
C GLU A 145 -8.83 -5.76 3.92
N GLY A 146 -7.75 -5.94 3.15
CA GLY A 146 -7.14 -4.92 2.31
C GLY A 146 -8.10 -4.27 1.30
N TRP A 147 -9.14 -4.97 0.86
CA TRP A 147 -10.15 -4.45 -0.07
C TRP A 147 -10.90 -3.23 0.47
N ARG A 148 -10.95 -3.03 1.80
CA ARG A 148 -11.73 -1.95 2.44
C ARG A 148 -11.20 -0.56 2.14
N PHE A 149 -9.95 -0.46 1.72
CA PHE A 149 -9.27 0.79 1.37
C PHE A 149 -8.68 0.74 -0.04
N GLU A 150 -9.30 -0.03 -0.94
CA GLU A 150 -9.03 0.01 -2.38
C GLU A 150 -9.93 1.02 -3.11
N ARG A 151 -9.72 1.18 -4.42
CA ARG A 151 -10.51 2.07 -5.27
C ARG A 151 -12.02 1.90 -5.09
N ALA A 152 -12.73 3.01 -5.25
CA ALA A 152 -14.18 3.12 -5.06
C ALA A 152 -14.65 2.78 -3.63
N ARG A 153 -13.75 2.81 -2.63
CA ARG A 153 -14.08 2.74 -1.20
C ARG A 153 -13.90 4.09 -0.51
N PRO A 154 -14.58 4.34 0.63
CA PRO A 154 -14.54 5.63 1.30
C PRO A 154 -13.14 6.07 1.77
N ALA A 155 -12.28 5.12 2.13
CA ALA A 155 -10.93 5.38 2.63
C ALA A 155 -9.87 5.64 1.54
N TYR A 156 -10.22 5.46 0.26
CA TYR A 156 -9.24 5.47 -0.82
C TYR A 156 -8.79 6.87 -1.23
N CYS A 157 -7.52 7.19 -1.02
CA CYS A 157 -6.88 8.45 -1.44
C CYS A 157 -7.56 9.72 -0.88
N VAL A 158 -8.18 9.62 0.29
CA VAL A 158 -8.76 10.75 1.04
C VAL A 158 -7.85 11.05 2.24
N SER A 159 -7.69 12.33 2.58
CA SER A 159 -7.01 12.72 3.82
C SER A 159 -7.96 12.54 5.00
N LEU A 160 -7.67 11.56 5.86
CA LEU A 160 -8.51 11.19 6.99
C LEU A 160 -7.65 11.14 8.25
N THR A 161 -8.20 11.65 9.36
CA THR A 161 -7.67 11.40 10.71
C THR A 161 -7.91 9.93 11.11
N LEU A 162 -7.32 9.50 12.22
CA LEU A 162 -7.49 8.13 12.71
C LEU A 162 -8.96 7.73 12.93
N ASP A 163 -9.78 8.63 13.50
CA ASP A 163 -11.19 8.33 13.77
C ASP A 163 -12.04 8.36 12.50
N GLU A 164 -11.78 9.29 11.58
CA GLU A 164 -12.44 9.31 10.28
C GLU A 164 -12.08 8.09 9.43
N LEU A 165 -10.83 7.62 9.51
CA LEU A 165 -10.38 6.41 8.82
C LEU A 165 -11.08 5.16 9.38
N LYS A 166 -11.24 5.05 10.72
CA LYS A 166 -12.03 3.96 11.32
C LYS A 166 -13.46 3.95 10.78
N GLU A 167 -14.12 5.09 10.74
CA GLU A 167 -15.48 5.21 10.19
C GLU A 167 -15.52 4.86 8.70
N ALA A 168 -14.54 5.30 7.92
CA ALA A 168 -14.44 4.97 6.50
C ALA A 168 -14.28 3.45 6.26
N LEU A 169 -13.50 2.75 7.10
CA LEU A 169 -13.33 1.30 7.02
C LEU A 169 -14.58 0.53 7.47
N ILE A 170 -15.31 1.01 8.48
CA ILE A 170 -16.61 0.45 8.88
C ILE A 170 -17.60 0.53 7.71
N ASN A 171 -17.59 1.65 6.98
CA ASN A 171 -18.47 1.91 5.85
C ASN A 171 -17.95 1.37 4.51
N ALA A 172 -16.90 0.53 4.49
CA ALA A 172 -16.27 0.06 3.27
C ALA A 172 -17.21 -0.73 2.33
N GLY A 173 -18.31 -1.28 2.84
CA GLY A 173 -19.36 -1.90 2.02
C GLY A 173 -20.00 -0.94 1.00
N THR A 174 -20.01 0.36 1.30
CA THR A 174 -20.50 1.40 0.38
C THR A 174 -19.49 1.65 -0.73
N ARG A 175 -19.96 1.58 -1.99
CA ARG A 175 -19.17 2.06 -3.13
C ARG A 175 -19.36 3.56 -3.32
N VAL A 176 -18.26 4.28 -3.48
CA VAL A 176 -18.25 5.69 -3.89
C VAL A 176 -17.90 5.79 -5.37
N ALA A 177 -18.28 6.90 -6.02
CA ALA A 177 -17.92 7.13 -7.41
C ALA A 177 -16.40 7.05 -7.59
N GLU A 178 -15.95 6.34 -8.62
CA GLU A 178 -14.53 6.28 -8.93
C GLU A 178 -14.00 7.68 -9.23
N GLY A 179 -12.84 8.01 -8.66
CA GLY A 179 -12.22 9.33 -8.82
C GLY A 179 -12.78 10.41 -7.89
N SER A 180 -13.82 10.14 -7.09
CA SER A 180 -14.37 11.09 -6.11
C SER A 180 -13.36 11.57 -5.07
N TRP A 181 -12.28 10.81 -4.84
CA TRP A 181 -11.16 11.21 -4.00
C TRP A 181 -10.41 12.43 -4.54
N ARG A 182 -10.45 12.71 -5.85
CA ARG A 182 -9.80 13.89 -6.47
C ARG A 182 -10.40 15.21 -6.01
N GLU A 183 -11.65 15.20 -5.55
CA GLU A 183 -12.36 16.36 -5.01
C GLU A 183 -12.04 16.58 -3.52
N LYS A 184 -11.42 15.59 -2.88
CA LYS A 184 -11.18 15.52 -1.43
C LYS A 184 -9.68 15.45 -1.06
N SER A 185 -8.80 15.41 -2.06
CA SER A 185 -7.34 15.33 -1.95
C SER A 185 -6.69 16.70 -2.05
#